data_AF-A0A966LRP2-F1
#
_entry.id   AF-A0A966LRP2-F1
#
_cell.length_a   1.000
_cell.length_b   1.000
_cell.length_c   1.000
_cell.angle_alpha   90.00
_cell.angle_beta   90.00
_cell.angle_gamma   90.00
#
_symmetry.space_group_name_H-M   'P 1'
#
loop_
_entity.id
_entity.type
_entity.pdbx_description
1 polymer ?
#
loop_
_entity_poly.entity_id
_entity_poly.type
_entity_poly.pdbx_seq_one_letter_code
_entity_poly.pdbx_strand_id
1 'polypeptide(L)'
;MNKNEIWHAIELELRKAKKKHPSWPDHPAAQAGIVVEEAGELMQSCLQWKYERAPEEIDQEVQKERMKQEAIQTAVTAIRFLENLNHNL
;
A
#
# COMPACT_ATOMS: atom_id res chain seq x y z
N MET A 1 4.19 12.95 -8.15
CA MET A 1 5.47 12.33 -7.76
C MET A 1 6.19 11.90 -9.02
N ASN A 2 7.49 12.16 -9.12
CA ASN A 2 8.35 11.60 -10.18
C ASN A 2 8.82 10.18 -9.81
N LYS A 3 9.46 9.48 -10.75
CA LYS A 3 9.93 8.10 -10.56
C LYS A 3 10.80 7.92 -9.30
N ASN A 4 11.74 8.84 -9.03
CA ASN A 4 12.67 8.71 -7.92
C ASN A 4 11.95 8.92 -6.58
N GLU A 5 11.02 9.88 -6.51
CA GLU A 5 10.18 10.11 -5.33
C GLU A 5 9.31 8.89 -5.01
N ILE A 6 8.72 8.26 -6.04
CA ILE A 6 7.90 7.06 -5.88
C ILE A 6 8.73 5.92 -5.29
N TRP A 7 9.89 5.62 -5.90
CA TRP A 7 10.75 4.55 -5.39
C TRP A 7 11.27 4.83 -3.98
N HIS A 8 11.66 6.08 -3.70
CA HIS A 8 12.11 6.45 -2.36
C HIS A 8 11.01 6.26 -1.30
N ALA A 9 9.77 6.66 -1.61
CA ALA A 9 8.64 6.48 -0.71
C ALA A 9 8.34 4.99 -0.45
N ILE A 10 8.36 4.17 -1.50
CA ILE A 10 8.17 2.72 -1.38
C ILE A 10 9.27 2.07 -0.53
N GLU A 11 10.55 2.41 -0.76
CA GLU A 11 11.65 1.86 0.03
C GLU A 11 11.56 2.25 1.51
N LEU A 12 11.24 3.52 1.78
CA LEU A 12 11.09 4.01 3.14
C LEU A 12 9.96 3.27 3.86
N GLU A 13 8.82 3.10 3.20
CA GLU A 13 7.67 2.43 3.78
C GLU A 13 7.90 0.92 3.92
N LEU A 14 8.57 0.28 2.96
CA LEU A 14 8.98 -1.12 3.05
C LEU A 14 9.85 -1.38 4.30
N ARG A 15 10.82 -0.49 4.58
CA ARG A 15 11.67 -0.60 5.78
C ARG A 15 10.84 -0.47 7.07
N LYS A 16 9.89 0.47 7.12
CA LYS A 16 8.99 0.62 8.28
C LYS A 16 8.08 -0.60 8.43
N ALA A 17 7.47 -1.08 7.36
CA ALA A 17 6.58 -2.24 7.36
C ALA A 17 7.31 -3.49 7.85
N LYS A 18 8.54 -3.76 7.38
CA LYS A 18 9.37 -4.87 7.88
C LYS A 18 9.74 -4.72 9.36
N LYS A 19 10.02 -3.50 9.81
CA LYS A 19 10.31 -3.23 11.23
C LYS A 19 9.07 -3.44 12.12
N LYS A 20 7.90 -2.97 11.68
CA LYS A 20 6.64 -3.05 12.42
C LYS A 20 6.05 -4.46 12.41
N HIS A 21 6.18 -5.16 11.29
CA HIS A 21 5.66 -6.50 11.04
C HIS A 21 6.80 -7.42 10.58
N PRO A 22 7.70 -7.84 11.49
CA PRO A 22 8.88 -8.63 11.13
C PRO A 22 8.55 -10.03 10.64
N SER A 23 7.48 -10.63 11.15
CA SER A 23 6.92 -11.88 10.65
C SER A 23 6.07 -11.64 9.41
N TRP A 24 6.11 -12.58 8.47
CA TRP A 24 5.22 -12.65 7.33
C TRP A 24 4.55 -14.03 7.31
N PRO A 25 3.32 -14.19 6.78
CA PRO A 25 2.68 -15.49 6.72
C PRO A 25 3.51 -16.50 5.92
N ASP A 26 3.45 -17.77 6.30
CA ASP A 26 4.14 -18.87 5.62
C ASP A 26 3.40 -19.33 4.36
N HIS A 27 2.07 -19.41 4.41
CA HIS A 27 1.24 -19.87 3.30
C HIS A 27 0.98 -18.77 2.24
N PRO A 28 1.23 -19.02 0.93
CA PRO A 28 1.08 -18.01 -0.13
C PRO A 28 -0.29 -17.33 -0.22
N ALA A 29 -1.40 -18.06 0.02
CA ALA A 29 -2.74 -17.44 0.04
C ALA A 29 -2.92 -16.41 1.16
N ALA A 30 -2.33 -16.62 2.35
CA ALA A 30 -2.39 -15.64 3.43
C ALA A 30 -1.54 -14.40 3.08
N GLN A 31 -0.38 -14.60 2.46
CA GLN A 31 0.43 -13.49 1.94
C GLN A 31 -0.31 -12.69 0.87
N ALA A 32 -0.96 -13.38 -0.09
CA ALA A 32 -1.78 -12.75 -1.12
C ALA A 32 -2.98 -12.00 -0.52
N GLY A 33 -3.56 -12.51 0.56
CA GLY A 33 -4.61 -11.82 1.32
C GLY A 33 -4.19 -10.42 1.79
N ILE A 34 -2.97 -10.28 2.30
CA ILE A 34 -2.42 -8.98 2.71
C ILE A 34 -2.28 -8.03 1.51
N VAL A 35 -1.89 -8.54 0.34
CA VAL A 35 -1.82 -7.70 -0.88
C VAL A 35 -3.21 -7.23 -1.31
N VAL A 36 -4.21 -8.11 -1.23
CA VAL A 36 -5.60 -7.80 -1.57
C VAL A 36 -6.19 -6.76 -0.61
N GLU A 37 -5.86 -6.83 0.68
CA GLU A 37 -6.28 -5.87 1.69
C GLU A 37 -5.87 -4.44 1.30
N GLU A 38 -4.57 -4.21 1.08
CA GLU A 38 -4.06 -2.88 0.68
C GLU A 38 -4.62 -2.39 -0.66
N ALA A 39 -4.73 -3.30 -1.64
CA ALA A 39 -5.31 -2.97 -2.94
C ALA A 39 -6.80 -2.59 -2.81
N GLY A 40 -7.52 -3.22 -1.87
CA GLY A 40 -8.88 -2.89 -1.50
C GLY A 40 -9.00 -1.51 -0.87
N GLU A 41 -8.10 -1.15 0.05
CA GLU A 41 -8.04 0.18 0.66
C GLU A 41 -7.74 1.29 -0.36
N LEU A 42 -6.86 1.01 -1.33
CA LEU A 42 -6.63 1.90 -2.47
C LEU A 42 -7.90 2.10 -3.29
N MET A 43 -8.60 1.01 -3.62
CA MET A 43 -9.86 1.09 -4.36
C MET A 43 -10.90 1.91 -3.58
N GLN A 44 -11.05 1.65 -2.28
CA GLN A 44 -11.97 2.38 -1.42
C GLN A 44 -11.63 3.88 -1.39
N SER A 45 -10.35 4.24 -1.24
CA SER A 45 -9.90 5.64 -1.25
C SER A 45 -10.22 6.33 -2.58
N CYS A 46 -10.04 5.64 -3.71
CA CYS A 46 -10.41 6.15 -5.02
C CYS A 46 -11.93 6.35 -5.17
N LEU A 47 -12.73 5.41 -4.66
CA LEU A 47 -14.19 5.51 -4.68
C LEU A 47 -14.68 6.66 -3.80
N GLN A 48 -14.14 6.82 -2.59
CA GLN A 48 -14.43 7.94 -1.70
C GLN A 48 -14.09 9.26 -2.38
N TRP A 49 -12.93 9.39 -3.03
CA TRP A 49 -12.59 10.58 -3.80
C TRP A 49 -13.57 10.91 -4.94
N LYS A 50 -14.20 9.88 -5.53
CA LYS A 50 -15.13 10.02 -6.65
C LYS A 50 -16.55 10.36 -6.20
N TYR A 51 -17.04 9.67 -5.17
CA TYR A 51 -18.45 9.70 -4.76
C TYR A 51 -18.69 10.45 -3.45
N GLU A 52 -17.67 10.59 -2.62
CA GLU A 52 -17.68 11.26 -1.31
C GLU A 52 -16.59 12.33 -1.25
N ARG A 53 -16.38 13.04 -2.37
CA ARG A 53 -15.34 14.06 -2.47
C ARG A 53 -15.59 15.17 -1.44
N ALA A 54 -14.54 15.52 -0.71
CA ALA A 54 -14.63 16.62 0.25
C ALA A 54 -14.93 17.96 -0.45
N PRO A 55 -15.73 18.85 0.18
CA PRO A 55 -16.12 20.12 -0.43
C PRO A 55 -14.96 21.12 -0.46
N GLU A 56 -14.09 21.09 0.53
CA GLU A 56 -12.97 22.03 0.67
C GLU A 56 -11.69 21.47 0.03
N GLU A 57 -10.87 22.36 -0.52
CA GLU A 57 -9.62 21.99 -1.19
C GLU A 57 -8.62 21.32 -0.24
N ILE A 58 -8.54 21.79 1.01
CA ILE A 58 -7.62 21.23 2.01
C ILE A 58 -7.94 19.76 2.31
N ASP A 59 -9.22 19.44 2.49
CA ASP A 59 -9.68 18.08 2.74
C ASP A 59 -9.55 17.20 1.49
N GLN A 60 -9.67 17.83 0.32
CA GLN A 60 -9.46 17.15 -0.93
C GLN A 60 -8.02 16.66 -1.10
N GLU A 61 -7.04 17.48 -0.71
CA GLU A 61 -5.63 17.06 -0.69
C GLU A 61 -5.41 15.93 0.31
N VAL A 62 -6.08 15.93 1.47
CA VAL A 62 -6.03 14.80 2.42
C VAL A 62 -6.54 13.51 1.77
N GLN A 63 -7.65 13.55 1.03
CA GLN A 63 -8.16 12.38 0.30
C GLN A 63 -7.17 11.90 -0.78
N LYS A 64 -6.49 12.82 -1.48
CA LYS A 64 -5.43 12.47 -2.44
C LYS A 64 -4.20 11.86 -1.77
N GLU A 65 -3.78 12.37 -0.62
CA GLU A 65 -2.67 11.80 0.14
C GLU A 65 -2.99 10.38 0.61
N ARG A 66 -4.23 10.09 1.03
CA ARG A 66 -4.65 8.71 1.33
C ARG A 66 -4.53 7.79 0.13
N MET A 67 -5.03 8.21 -1.05
CA MET A 67 -4.86 7.42 -2.28
C MET A 67 -3.38 7.14 -2.60
N LYS A 68 -2.49 8.12 -2.40
CA LYS A 68 -1.04 7.92 -2.59
C LYS A 68 -0.47 6.94 -1.57
N GLN A 69 -0.87 7.05 -0.31
CA GLN A 69 -0.44 6.17 0.76
C GLN A 69 -0.83 4.72 0.47
N GLU A 70 -2.10 4.45 0.14
CA GLU A 70 -2.55 3.07 -0.12
C GLU A 70 -1.93 2.47 -1.39
N ALA A 71 -1.63 3.30 -2.40
CA ALA A 71 -0.86 2.85 -3.55
C ALA A 71 0.57 2.43 -3.17
N ILE A 72 1.22 3.18 -2.27
CA ILE A 72 2.53 2.82 -1.73
C ILE A 72 2.44 1.54 -0.88
N GLN A 73 1.45 1.42 0.01
CA GLN A 73 1.27 0.22 0.83
C GLN A 73 1.01 -1.02 -0.03
N THR A 74 0.18 -0.90 -1.08
CA THR A 74 -0.06 -1.97 -2.07
C THR A 74 1.25 -2.40 -2.74
N ALA A 75 2.10 -1.46 -3.16
CA ALA A 75 3.39 -1.79 -3.74
C ALA A 75 4.33 -2.47 -2.73
N VAL A 76 4.35 -1.99 -1.48
CA VAL A 76 5.13 -2.57 -0.39
C VAL A 76 4.72 -4.01 -0.11
N THR A 77 3.42 -4.30 -0.01
CA THR A 77 2.95 -5.66 0.30
C THR A 77 3.16 -6.60 -0.88
N ALA A 78 3.04 -6.12 -2.12
CA ALA A 78 3.42 -6.90 -3.31
C ALA A 78 4.92 -7.24 -3.33
N ILE A 79 5.80 -6.29 -2.99
CA ILE A 79 7.24 -6.55 -2.86
C ILE A 79 7.50 -7.58 -1.77
N ARG A 80 6.87 -7.43 -0.60
CA ARG A 80 7.02 -8.40 0.51
C ARG A 80 6.51 -9.79 0.13
N PHE A 81 5.42 -9.89 -0.62
CA PHE A 81 4.96 -11.16 -1.18
C PHE A 81 6.05 -11.80 -2.04
N LEU A 82 6.63 -11.06 -2.99
CA LEU A 82 7.70 -11.56 -3.86
C LEU A 82 8.95 -11.99 -3.09
N GLU A 83 9.35 -11.22 -2.07
CA GLU A 83 10.49 -11.57 -1.21
C GLU A 83 10.26 -12.87 -0.44
N ASN A 84 9.02 -13.21 -0.10
CA ASN A 84 8.68 -14.39 0.71
C ASN A 84 8.14 -15.58 -0.10
N LEU A 85 7.87 -15.40 -1.40
CA LEU A 85 7.30 -16.43 -2.26
C LEU A 85 8.20 -17.68 -2.37
N ASN A 86 9.52 -17.46 -2.46
CA ASN A 86 10.49 -18.55 -2.63
C ASN A 86 11.00 -19.12 -1.30
N HIS A 87 10.71 -18.48 -0.16
CA HIS A 87 11.14 -19.00 1.14
C HIS A 87 10.26 -20.18 1.61
N ASN A 88 9.08 -20.36 1.01
CA ASN A 88 8.04 -21.28 1.48
C ASN A 88 7.47 -22.22 0.39
N LEU A 89 8.13 -22.31 -0.77
CA LEU A 89 7.89 -23.33 -1.81
C LEU A 89 8.96 -24.42 -1.71
#